data_AF-A0A537J9F3-F1
#
_entry.id   AF-A0A537J9F3-F1
#
_cell.length_a   1.000
_cell.length_b   1.000
_cell.length_c   1.000
_cell.angle_alpha   90.00
_cell.angle_beta   90.00
_cell.angle_gamma   90.00
#
_symmetry.space_group_name_H-M   'P 1'
#
loop_
_entity.id
_entity.type
_entity.pdbx_description
1 polymer ?
#
loop_
_entity_poly.entity_id
_entity_poly.type
_entity_poly.pdbx_seq_one_letter_code
_entity_poly.pdbx_strand_id
1 'polypeptide(L)'
;MGWREAARALPPGPPCPRPDDCLDHREGPPVILYVDTSALVKLYVDEAGALLVRQGVQGAEVVATSEIAYVELRAAVARRRREGALTAGDYKRLLRRLHTDWPEFLLIAVGSSLIRDAGAIAEQYRLRAYDAVHLAAGLVVQRQTEEPVTFACWDRALAAAAAKAGMRSLTTRSFAGAP
;
A
#
# COMPACT_ATOMS: atom_id res chain seq x y z
N MET A 1 14.44 21.69 -20.91
CA MET A 1 14.81 21.72 -19.48
C MET A 1 14.03 20.61 -18.79
N GLY A 2 14.73 19.71 -18.11
CA GLY A 2 14.33 18.31 -17.97
C GLY A 2 13.89 17.93 -16.56
N TRP A 3 12.93 17.01 -16.49
CA TRP A 3 12.37 16.30 -15.33
C TRP A 3 13.37 15.78 -14.27
N ARG A 4 14.68 15.86 -14.52
CA ARG A 4 15.76 15.56 -13.57
C ARG A 4 15.84 16.53 -12.38
N GLU A 5 15.32 17.75 -12.52
CA GLU A 5 15.22 18.71 -11.39
C GLU A 5 13.99 18.44 -10.50
N ALA A 6 12.86 17.99 -11.07
CA ALA A 6 11.65 17.68 -10.31
C ALA A 6 11.82 16.48 -9.36
N ALA A 7 12.67 15.50 -9.72
CA ALA A 7 12.95 14.33 -8.88
C ALA A 7 13.90 14.61 -7.69
N ARG A 8 14.60 15.76 -7.69
CA ARG A 8 15.48 16.19 -6.57
C ARG A 8 14.77 17.04 -5.53
N ALA A 9 13.58 17.54 -5.84
CA ALA A 9 12.78 18.40 -4.96
C ALA A 9 11.73 17.63 -4.15
N LEU A 10 11.69 16.30 -4.25
CA LEU A 10 10.78 15.50 -3.43
C LEU A 10 11.38 15.32 -2.02
N PRO A 11 10.62 15.60 -0.96
CA PRO A 11 11.08 15.38 0.40
C PRO A 11 11.40 13.89 0.61
N PRO A 12 12.30 13.55 1.57
CA PRO A 12 12.45 12.17 2.00
C PRO A 12 11.08 11.58 2.36
N GLY A 13 10.93 10.26 2.21
CA GLY A 13 9.78 9.54 2.74
C GLY A 13 9.57 9.86 4.22
N PRO A 14 8.34 9.70 4.74
CA PRO A 14 7.99 10.18 6.07
C PRO A 14 8.96 9.61 7.11
N PRO A 15 9.54 10.44 8.01
CA PRO A 15 10.27 9.93 9.15
C PRO A 15 9.30 9.20 10.09
N CYS A 16 9.72 8.05 10.61
CA CYS A 16 9.05 7.41 11.73
C CYS A 16 9.21 8.32 12.97
N PRO A 17 8.12 8.75 13.65
CA PRO A 17 8.27 9.60 14.82
C PRO A 17 8.79 8.77 15.99
N ARG A 18 9.91 9.23 16.56
CA ARG A 18 10.34 8.83 17.90
C ARG A 18 9.24 9.21 18.91
N PRO A 19 9.09 8.47 20.01
CA PRO A 19 7.93 8.55 20.89
C PRO A 19 7.67 9.91 21.57
N ASP A 20 8.58 10.88 21.51
CA ASP A 20 8.53 12.06 22.38
C ASP A 20 8.33 13.43 21.68
N ASP A 21 8.17 13.51 20.35
CA ASP A 21 8.28 14.80 19.62
C ASP A 21 7.15 15.13 18.60
N CYS A 22 5.95 14.57 18.74
CA CYS A 22 4.83 14.87 17.82
C CYS A 22 3.58 15.38 18.55
N LEU A 23 3.69 16.58 19.12
CA LEU A 23 2.53 17.45 19.34
C LEU A 23 2.58 18.56 18.28
N ASP A 24 2.29 18.21 17.03
CA ASP A 24 1.88 19.22 16.05
C ASP A 24 0.67 18.71 15.26
N HIS A 25 -0.39 19.50 15.35
CA HIS A 25 -1.77 19.12 15.14
C HIS A 25 -2.07 18.74 13.68
N ARG A 26 -2.29 17.44 13.41
CA ARG A 26 -3.18 17.01 12.33
C ARG A 26 -4.58 16.87 12.91
N GLU A 27 -5.48 17.81 12.60
CA GLU A 27 -6.89 17.70 12.96
C GLU A 27 -7.56 16.63 12.08
N GLY A 28 -7.42 15.37 12.49
CA GLY A 28 -8.08 14.24 11.87
C GLY A 28 -7.69 12.94 12.59
N PRO A 29 -8.59 11.94 12.64
CA PRO A 29 -8.26 10.63 13.21
C PRO A 29 -7.06 10.01 12.46
N PRO A 30 -6.17 9.28 13.15
CA PRO A 30 -5.10 8.49 12.55
C PRO A 30 -5.58 7.72 11.31
N VAL A 31 -5.00 8.00 10.15
CA VAL A 31 -5.38 7.30 8.92
C VAL A 31 -4.46 6.12 8.69
N ILE A 32 -5.01 4.91 8.82
CA ILE A 32 -4.30 3.67 8.48
C ILE A 32 -4.59 3.32 7.02
N LEU A 33 -3.53 3.18 6.21
CA LEU A 33 -3.62 2.80 4.81
C LEU A 33 -3.08 1.38 4.62
N TYR A 34 -3.96 0.42 4.34
CA TYR A 34 -3.55 -0.89 3.86
C TYR A 34 -3.32 -0.84 2.34
N VAL A 35 -2.13 -1.22 1.89
CA VAL A 35 -1.77 -1.26 0.47
C VAL A 35 -1.61 -2.70 -0.02
N ASP A 36 -2.35 -3.05 -1.06
CA ASP A 36 -2.11 -4.29 -1.80
C ASP A 36 -0.93 -4.15 -2.78
N THR A 37 -0.53 -5.23 -3.44
CA THR A 37 0.54 -5.15 -4.44
C THR A 37 0.23 -4.21 -5.60
N SER A 38 -1.02 -4.11 -6.03
CA SER A 38 -1.40 -3.23 -7.15
C SER A 38 -1.24 -1.73 -6.82
N ALA A 39 -1.41 -1.36 -5.55
CA ALA A 39 -1.12 -0.03 -5.01
C ALA A 39 0.38 0.17 -4.79
N LEU A 40 1.09 -0.82 -4.24
CA LEU A 40 2.56 -0.75 -4.10
C LEU A 40 3.25 -0.53 -5.45
N VAL A 41 2.80 -1.21 -6.51
CA VAL A 41 3.32 -0.97 -7.87
C VAL A 41 3.19 0.50 -8.28
N LYS A 42 2.05 1.13 -7.98
CA LYS A 42 1.78 2.57 -8.26
C LYS A 42 2.61 3.52 -7.42
N LEU A 43 3.01 3.09 -6.22
CA LEU A 43 3.94 3.86 -5.38
C LEU A 43 5.30 4.03 -6.08
N TYR A 44 5.79 2.96 -6.70
CA TYR A 44 7.14 2.91 -7.28
C TYR A 44 7.21 3.14 -8.80
N VAL A 45 6.11 2.96 -9.53
CA VAL A 45 6.04 3.10 -10.99
C VAL A 45 5.05 4.21 -11.34
N ASP A 46 5.44 5.10 -12.25
CA ASP A 46 4.56 6.14 -12.78
C ASP A 46 3.52 5.52 -13.73
N GLU A 47 2.37 5.14 -13.17
CA GLU A 47 1.20 4.67 -13.91
C GLU A 47 -0.08 5.38 -13.40
N ALA A 48 -1.20 5.15 -14.10
CA ALA A 48 -2.48 5.73 -13.68
C ALA A 48 -2.80 5.35 -12.22
N GLY A 49 -3.05 6.36 -11.38
CA GLY A 49 -3.27 6.19 -9.93
C GLY A 49 -2.03 6.36 -9.06
N ALA A 50 -0.82 6.49 -9.63
CA ALA A 50 0.42 6.71 -8.87
C ALA A 50 0.38 7.92 -7.94
N LEU A 51 -0.14 9.05 -8.44
CA LEU A 51 -0.27 10.27 -7.63
C LEU A 51 -1.18 10.03 -6.42
N LEU A 52 -2.32 9.36 -6.61
CA LEU A 52 -3.28 9.08 -5.55
C LEU A 52 -2.67 8.19 -4.46
N VAL A 53 -1.94 7.14 -4.84
CA VAL A 53 -1.25 6.26 -3.88
C VAL A 53 -0.19 7.03 -3.11
N ARG A 54 0.63 7.84 -3.80
CA ARG A 54 1.69 8.63 -3.14
C ARG A 54 1.12 9.61 -2.13
N GLN A 55 0.04 10.30 -2.49
CA GLN A 55 -0.67 11.20 -1.57
C GLN A 55 -1.25 10.44 -0.37
N GLY A 56 -1.86 9.27 -0.62
CA GLY A 56 -2.36 8.44 0.47
C GLY A 56 -1.27 7.96 1.43
N VAL A 57 -0.12 7.52 0.89
CA VAL A 57 1.05 7.12 1.70
C VAL A 57 1.61 8.30 2.50
N GLN A 58 1.66 9.50 1.92
CA GLN A 58 2.13 10.71 2.63
C GLN A 58 1.14 11.19 3.71
N GLY A 59 -0.15 10.97 3.50
CA GLY A 59 -1.21 11.36 4.43
C GLY A 59 -1.46 10.35 5.55
N ALA A 60 -1.09 9.08 5.34
CA ALA A 60 -1.27 8.02 6.31
C ALA A 60 -0.27 8.13 7.48
N GLU A 61 -0.75 7.80 8.68
CA GLU A 61 0.10 7.66 9.86
C GLU A 61 0.80 6.29 9.86
N VAL A 62 0.07 5.25 9.43
CA VAL A 62 0.57 3.89 9.28
C VAL A 62 0.24 3.40 7.89
N VAL A 63 1.25 2.87 7.19
CA VAL A 63 1.07 2.15 5.94
C VAL A 63 1.34 0.68 6.16
N ALA A 64 0.31 -0.15 6.02
CA ALA A 64 0.37 -1.58 6.25
C ALA A 64 0.30 -2.38 4.94
N THR A 65 0.97 -3.53 4.89
CA THR A 65 0.85 -4.49 3.78
C THR A 65 1.13 -5.91 4.26
N SER A 66 0.86 -6.91 3.42
CA SER A 66 1.22 -8.31 3.70
C SER A 66 2.67 -8.60 3.29
N GLU A 67 3.36 -9.48 4.01
CA GLU A 67 4.71 -9.92 3.62
C GLU A 67 4.77 -10.53 2.21
N ILE A 68 3.67 -11.15 1.75
CA ILE A 68 3.58 -11.71 0.39
C ILE A 68 3.76 -10.62 -0.69
N ALA A 69 3.39 -9.37 -0.38
CA ALA A 69 3.44 -8.27 -1.31
C ALA A 69 4.89 -7.98 -1.77
N TYR A 70 5.89 -8.35 -0.97
CA TYR A 70 7.29 -8.23 -1.36
C TYR A 70 7.58 -9.03 -2.63
N VAL A 71 7.26 -10.33 -2.62
CA VAL A 71 7.54 -11.20 -3.76
C VAL A 71 6.69 -10.85 -4.97
N GLU A 72 5.43 -10.45 -4.75
CA GLU A 72 4.54 -10.04 -5.83
C GLU A 72 5.02 -8.75 -6.51
N LEU A 73 5.42 -7.74 -5.74
CA LEU A 73 5.97 -6.50 -6.28
C LEU A 73 7.27 -6.76 -7.05
N ARG A 74 8.17 -7.58 -6.49
CA ARG A 74 9.42 -7.97 -7.15
C ARG A 74 9.15 -8.69 -8.48
N ALA A 75 8.17 -9.58 -8.52
CA ALA A 75 7.75 -10.28 -9.73
C ALA A 75 7.15 -9.30 -10.76
N ALA A 76 6.29 -8.38 -10.33
CA ALA A 76 5.65 -7.37 -11.18
C ALA A 76 6.68 -6.41 -11.80
N VAL A 77 7.68 -5.99 -11.04
CA VAL A 77 8.79 -5.13 -11.52
C VAL A 77 9.70 -5.91 -12.50
N ALA A 78 10.02 -7.17 -12.19
CA ALA A 78 10.82 -8.02 -13.07
C ALA A 78 10.11 -8.30 -14.40
N ARG A 79 8.79 -8.50 -14.36
CA ARG A 79 7.96 -8.65 -15.57
C ARG A 79 8.03 -7.41 -16.46
N ARG A 80 7.79 -6.22 -15.91
CA ARG A 80 7.88 -4.95 -16.65
C ARG A 80 9.24 -4.76 -17.32
N ARG A 81 10.33 -5.17 -16.66
CA ARG A 81 11.67 -5.16 -17.27
C ARG A 81 11.77 -6.11 -18.46
N ARG A 82 11.26 -7.35 -18.35
CA ARG A 82 11.28 -8.33 -19.46
C ARG A 82 10.46 -7.85 -20.65
N GLU A 83 9.36 -7.16 -20.38
CA GLU A 83 8.46 -6.59 -21.40
C GLU A 83 8.98 -5.26 -21.99
N GLY A 84 10.16 -4.78 -21.57
CA GLY A 84 10.76 -3.55 -22.09
C GLY A 84 10.17 -2.25 -21.52
N ALA A 85 9.17 -2.34 -20.63
CA ALA A 85 8.54 -1.19 -19.98
C ALA A 85 9.42 -0.55 -18.89
N LEU A 86 10.55 -1.17 -18.52
CA LEU A 86 11.47 -0.64 -17.52
C LEU A 86 12.93 -0.87 -17.95
N THR A 87 13.72 0.21 -17.98
CA THR A 87 15.15 0.10 -18.31
C THR A 87 15.90 -0.65 -17.20
N ALA A 88 17.07 -1.20 -17.53
CA ALA A 88 17.92 -1.84 -16.51
C ALA A 88 18.37 -0.87 -15.40
N GLY A 89 18.53 0.42 -15.73
CA GLY A 89 18.87 1.47 -14.77
C GLY A 89 17.70 1.79 -13.82
N ASP A 90 16.50 1.94 -14.37
CA ASP A 90 15.27 2.17 -13.59
C ASP A 90 14.96 0.98 -12.69
N TYR A 91 15.08 -0.25 -13.21
CA TYR A 91 14.92 -1.47 -12.42
C TYR A 91 15.81 -1.49 -11.18
N LYS A 92 17.11 -1.18 -11.34
CA LYS A 92 18.06 -1.14 -10.22
C LYS A 92 17.73 -0.02 -9.24
N ARG A 93 17.32 1.16 -9.70
CA ARG A 93 16.90 2.27 -8.83
C ARG A 93 15.67 1.91 -8.03
N LEU A 94 14.65 1.36 -8.68
CA LEU A 94 13.41 0.94 -8.05
C LEU A 94 13.67 -0.10 -6.96
N LEU A 95 14.47 -1.13 -7.24
CA LEU A 95 14.79 -2.15 -6.23
C LEU A 95 15.55 -1.60 -5.03
N ARG A 96 16.47 -0.65 -5.23
CA ARG A 96 17.15 0.01 -4.11
C ARG A 96 16.16 0.79 -3.26
N ARG A 97 15.28 1.57 -3.89
CA ARG A 97 14.25 2.32 -3.19
C ARG A 97 13.31 1.39 -2.42
N LEU A 98 12.82 0.33 -3.06
CA LEU A 98 12.00 -0.69 -2.39
C LEU A 98 12.72 -1.27 -1.17
N HIS A 99 14.02 -1.59 -1.27
CA HIS A 99 14.77 -2.13 -0.14
C HIS A 99 14.89 -1.14 1.02
N THR A 100 15.06 0.15 0.72
CA THR A 100 15.10 1.22 1.72
C THR A 100 13.74 1.46 2.37
N ASP A 101 12.67 1.46 1.58
CA ASP A 101 11.32 1.78 2.04
C ASP A 101 10.64 0.58 2.75
N TRP A 102 11.06 -0.67 2.46
CA TRP A 102 10.39 -1.89 2.95
C TRP A 102 10.26 -1.99 4.49
N PRO A 103 11.30 -1.67 5.28
CA PRO A 103 11.21 -1.74 6.75
C PRO A 103 10.25 -0.72 7.37
N GLU A 104 9.85 0.31 6.62
CA GLU A 104 8.94 1.36 7.11
C GLU A 104 7.46 0.95 7.03
N PHE A 105 7.13 -0.13 6.31
CA PHE A 105 5.76 -0.64 6.28
C PHE A 105 5.46 -1.48 7.52
N LEU A 106 4.24 -1.38 8.03
CA LEU A 106 3.70 -2.36 8.96
C LEU A 106 3.42 -3.66 8.20
N LEU A 107 4.28 -4.67 8.39
CA LEU A 107 4.19 -5.95 7.70
C LEU A 107 3.30 -6.94 8.46
N ILE A 108 2.27 -7.44 7.78
CA ILE A 108 1.39 -8.49 8.30
C ILE A 108 1.94 -9.85 7.89
N ALA A 109 2.37 -10.61 8.89
CA ALA A 109 2.98 -11.92 8.70
C ALA A 109 1.99 -12.95 8.13
N VAL A 110 2.45 -13.72 7.15
CA VAL A 110 1.64 -14.76 6.49
C VAL A 110 1.81 -16.10 7.19
N GLY A 111 1.11 -16.25 8.32
CA GLY A 111 1.07 -17.49 9.10
C GLY A 111 -0.10 -18.41 8.75
N SER A 112 -0.10 -19.62 9.31
CA SER A 112 -1.14 -20.64 9.06
C SER A 112 -2.57 -20.17 9.38
N SER A 113 -2.74 -19.34 10.42
CA SER A 113 -4.04 -18.75 10.77
C SER A 113 -4.53 -17.82 9.67
N LEU A 114 -3.69 -16.89 9.22
CA LEU A 114 -4.00 -15.96 8.13
C LEU A 114 -4.35 -16.72 6.83
N ILE A 115 -3.61 -17.77 6.50
CA ILE A 115 -3.88 -18.61 5.32
C ILE A 115 -5.24 -19.29 5.41
N ARG A 116 -5.62 -19.80 6.59
CA ARG A 116 -6.94 -20.41 6.79
C ARG A 116 -8.06 -19.38 6.63
N ASP A 117 -7.90 -18.20 7.22
CA ASP A 117 -8.84 -17.08 7.08
C ASP A 117 -8.95 -16.64 5.62
N ALA A 118 -7.82 -16.52 4.91
CA ALA A 118 -7.77 -16.21 3.49
C ALA A 118 -8.49 -17.27 2.65
N GLY A 119 -8.41 -18.56 2.99
CA GLY A 119 -9.17 -19.62 2.34
C GLY A 119 -10.68 -19.41 2.44
N ALA A 120 -11.19 -19.15 3.65
CA ALA A 120 -12.62 -18.86 3.86
C ALA A 120 -13.06 -17.58 3.13
N ILE A 121 -12.23 -16.54 3.15
CA ILE A 121 -12.46 -15.28 2.42
C ILE A 121 -12.48 -15.52 0.91
N ALA A 122 -11.60 -16.37 0.38
CA ALA A 122 -11.55 -16.71 -1.04
C ALA A 122 -12.86 -17.37 -1.50
N GLU A 123 -13.39 -18.30 -0.71
CA GLU A 123 -14.68 -18.95 -0.98
C GLU A 123 -15.85 -17.96 -0.88
N GLN A 124 -15.90 -17.18 0.21
CA GLN A 124 -16.98 -16.24 0.49
C GLN A 124 -17.09 -15.13 -0.57
N TYR A 125 -15.96 -14.55 -0.96
CA TYR A 125 -15.91 -13.39 -1.86
C TYR A 125 -15.53 -13.76 -3.30
N ARG A 126 -15.26 -15.04 -3.58
CA ARG A 126 -14.81 -15.56 -4.90
C ARG A 126 -13.52 -14.88 -5.38
N LEU A 127 -12.59 -14.65 -4.46
CA LEU A 127 -11.31 -14.00 -4.73
C LEU A 127 -10.25 -15.01 -5.15
N ARG A 128 -9.26 -14.56 -5.93
CA ARG A 128 -8.04 -15.35 -6.15
C ARG A 128 -7.27 -15.45 -4.83
N ALA A 129 -6.46 -16.50 -4.71
CA ALA A 129 -5.75 -16.81 -3.46
C ALA A 129 -5.00 -15.61 -2.86
N TYR A 130 -4.17 -14.91 -3.65
CA TYR A 130 -3.40 -13.77 -3.13
C TYR A 130 -4.24 -12.52 -2.86
N ASP A 131 -5.32 -12.29 -3.63
CA ASP A 131 -6.28 -11.21 -3.34
C ASP A 131 -6.96 -11.49 -1.98
N ALA A 132 -7.30 -12.74 -1.70
CA ALA A 132 -7.87 -13.15 -0.42
C ALA A 132 -6.87 -13.03 0.75
N VAL A 133 -5.58 -13.33 0.53
CA VAL A 133 -4.52 -13.10 1.52
C VAL A 133 -4.39 -11.62 1.86
N HIS A 134 -4.44 -10.73 0.86
CA HIS A 134 -4.43 -9.29 1.08
C HIS A 134 -5.65 -8.81 1.86
N LEU A 135 -6.85 -9.28 1.50
CA LEU A 135 -8.06 -8.95 2.25
C LEU A 135 -8.00 -9.46 3.71
N ALA A 136 -7.54 -10.69 3.92
CA ALA A 136 -7.36 -11.25 5.27
C ALA A 136 -6.39 -10.40 6.10
N ALA A 137 -5.25 -9.99 5.52
CA ALA A 137 -4.27 -9.15 6.19
C ALA A 137 -4.81 -7.74 6.50
N GLY A 138 -5.57 -7.13 5.58
CA GLY A 138 -6.24 -5.85 5.85
C GLY A 138 -7.24 -5.96 7.01
N LEU A 139 -7.96 -7.08 7.11
CA LEU A 139 -8.88 -7.35 8.22
C LEU A 139 -8.16 -7.60 9.55
N VAL A 140 -6.93 -8.14 9.55
CA VAL A 140 -6.11 -8.21 10.77
C VAL A 140 -5.82 -6.80 11.28
N VAL A 141 -5.38 -5.90 10.41
CA VAL A 141 -5.12 -4.49 10.76
C VAL A 141 -6.38 -3.83 11.31
N GLN A 142 -7.51 -3.98 10.62
CA GLN A 142 -8.78 -3.40 11.06
C GLN A 142 -9.25 -3.91 12.42
N ARG A 143 -8.99 -5.16 12.79
CA ARG A 143 -9.37 -5.70 14.11
C ARG A 143 -8.46 -5.22 15.26
N GLN A 144 -7.29 -4.70 14.95
CA GLN A 144 -6.30 -4.27 15.94
C GLN A 144 -6.40 -2.78 16.28
N THR A 145 -7.35 -2.07 15.68
CA THR A 145 -7.50 -0.63 15.82
C THR A 145 -8.96 -0.23 15.77
N GLU A 146 -9.31 0.84 16.47
CA GLU A 146 -10.62 1.49 16.36
C GLU A 146 -10.66 2.48 15.19
N GLU A 147 -9.50 2.77 14.60
CA GLU A 147 -9.35 3.75 13.53
C GLU A 147 -9.80 3.21 12.17
N PRO A 148 -10.38 4.06 11.31
CA PRO A 148 -10.79 3.63 9.98
C PRO A 148 -9.60 3.19 9.11
N VAL A 149 -9.64 1.94 8.65
CA VAL A 149 -8.68 1.44 7.66
C VAL A 149 -9.15 1.77 6.24
N THR A 150 -8.28 2.44 5.50
CA THR A 150 -8.43 2.64 4.05
C THR A 150 -7.65 1.57 3.31
N PHE A 151 -8.32 0.85 2.40
CA PHE A 151 -7.77 -0.20 1.56
C PHE A 151 -7.47 0.34 0.16
N ALA A 152 -6.20 0.33 -0.24
CA ALA A 152 -5.73 0.73 -1.55
C ALA A 152 -5.50 -0.50 -2.42
N CYS A 153 -6.37 -0.66 -3.43
CA CYS A 153 -6.23 -1.67 -4.48
C CYS A 153 -6.86 -1.19 -5.78
N TRP A 154 -6.43 -1.77 -6.90
CA TRP A 154 -6.94 -1.49 -8.24
C TRP A 154 -7.60 -2.71 -8.89
N ASP A 155 -7.75 -3.81 -8.16
CA ASP A 155 -8.59 -4.93 -8.57
C ASP A 155 -10.04 -4.69 -8.11
N ARG A 156 -10.98 -4.73 -9.05
CA ARG A 156 -12.40 -4.43 -8.77
C ARG A 156 -13.05 -5.45 -7.85
N ALA A 157 -12.71 -6.73 -7.97
CA ALA A 157 -13.28 -7.78 -7.14
C ALA A 157 -12.77 -7.65 -5.70
N LEU A 158 -11.46 -7.41 -5.55
CA LEU A 158 -10.85 -7.15 -4.24
C LEU A 158 -11.39 -5.88 -3.58
N ALA A 159 -11.51 -4.78 -4.33
CA ALA A 159 -12.06 -3.52 -3.82
C ALA A 159 -13.51 -3.70 -3.31
N ALA A 160 -14.34 -4.41 -4.07
CA ALA A 160 -15.71 -4.69 -3.68
C ALA A 160 -15.78 -5.58 -2.42
N ALA A 161 -14.89 -6.55 -2.29
CA ALA A 161 -14.82 -7.41 -1.12
C ALA A 161 -14.34 -6.64 0.13
N ALA A 162 -13.32 -5.79 0.01
CA ALA A 162 -12.84 -4.92 1.08
C ALA A 162 -13.94 -3.97 1.57
N ALA A 163 -14.71 -3.37 0.65
CA ALA A 163 -15.83 -2.51 1.00
C ALA A 163 -16.95 -3.28 1.75
N LYS A 164 -17.29 -4.49 1.29
CA LYS A 164 -18.26 -5.36 2.00
C LYS A 164 -17.77 -5.77 3.38
N ALA A 165 -16.46 -5.87 3.57
CA ALA A 165 -15.83 -6.17 4.84
C ALA A 165 -15.65 -4.92 5.74
N GLY A 166 -16.17 -3.76 5.33
CA GLY A 166 -16.22 -2.55 6.15
C GLY A 166 -15.02 -1.61 6.01
N MET A 167 -14.10 -1.85 5.06
CA MET A 167 -12.97 -0.95 4.81
C MET A 167 -13.31 0.12 3.78
N ARG A 168 -12.75 1.33 3.96
CA ARG A 168 -12.90 2.43 3.00
C ARG A 168 -11.99 2.18 1.80
N SER A 169 -12.41 2.54 0.59
CA SER A 169 -11.50 2.49 -0.57
C SER A 169 -10.65 3.76 -0.65
N LEU A 170 -9.42 3.60 -1.14
CA LEU A 170 -8.58 4.74 -1.53
C LEU A 170 -9.24 5.49 -2.70
N THR A 171 -9.68 6.71 -2.46
CA THR A 171 -10.23 7.62 -3.46
C THR A 171 -9.58 9.00 -3.30
N THR A 172 -9.72 9.86 -4.31
CA THR A 172 -9.25 11.25 -4.24
C THR A 172 -9.84 12.07 -3.08
N ARG A 173 -10.95 11.61 -2.47
CA ARG A 173 -11.55 12.26 -1.30
C ARG A 173 -11.06 11.69 0.04
N SER A 174 -10.36 10.56 0.05
CA SER A 174 -10.07 9.80 1.28
C SER A 174 -9.04 10.48 2.20
N PHE A 175 -8.39 11.57 1.78
CA PHE A 175 -7.40 12.32 2.57
C PHE A 175 -7.68 13.83 2.63
N ALA A 176 -8.83 14.28 2.10
CA ALA A 176 -9.27 15.65 2.33
C ALA A 176 -9.88 15.70 3.73
N GLY A 177 -9.15 16.28 4.68
CA GLY A 177 -9.78 16.82 5.89
C GLY A 177 -10.99 17.66 5.47
N ALA A 178 -12.10 17.48 6.18
CA ALA A 178 -13.32 18.25 5.93
C ALA A 178 -13.01 19.77 5.96
N PRO A 179 -13.69 20.59 5.13
CA PRO A 179 -13.50 22.03 5.12
C PRO A 179 -13.87 22.69 6.46
#